data_AF-A0A2L2NSW5-F1
#
_entry.id   AF-A0A2L2NSW5-F1
#
_cell.length_a   1.000
_cell.length_b   1.000
_cell.length_c   1.000
_cell.angle_alpha   90.00
_cell.angle_beta   90.00
_cell.angle_gamma   90.00
#
_symmetry.space_group_name_H-M   'P 1'
#
loop_
_entity.id
_entity.type
_entity.pdbx_description
1 polymer ?
#
loop_
_entity_poly.entity_id
_entity_poly.type
_entity_poly.pdbx_seq_one_letter_code
_entity_poly.pdbx_strand_id
1 'polypeptide(L)'
;MLQKYCYISLVRKEKLYIHEIERTMIMSIADKSRALMVREHQQVKNRQQSILMRAAQELGLPEEASHYWNPIQGKVDANTRMIYGPSHASMS
;
A
#
# COMPACT_ATOMS: atom_id res chain seq x y z
N MET A 1 -51.52 -16.71 -4.87
CA MET A 1 -50.74 -15.44 -4.83
C MET A 1 -49.61 -15.45 -3.80
N LEU A 2 -49.82 -15.92 -2.57
CA LEU A 2 -48.85 -15.87 -1.47
C LEU A 2 -47.49 -16.55 -1.75
N GLN A 3 -47.45 -17.68 -2.45
CA GLN A 3 -46.18 -18.35 -2.78
C GLN A 3 -45.25 -17.53 -3.69
N LYS A 4 -45.81 -16.75 -4.63
CA LYS A 4 -44.99 -15.90 -5.52
C LYS A 4 -44.33 -14.76 -4.76
N TYR A 5 -45.03 -14.17 -3.78
CA TYR A 5 -44.45 -13.13 -2.91
C TYR A 5 -43.33 -13.66 -2.04
N CYS A 6 -43.49 -14.86 -1.49
CA CYS A 6 -42.45 -15.53 -0.70
C CYS A 6 -41.17 -15.74 -1.55
N TYR A 7 -41.30 -16.27 -2.77
CA TYR A 7 -40.18 -16.49 -3.68
C TYR A 7 -39.47 -15.18 -4.08
N ILE A 8 -40.22 -14.15 -4.46
CA ILE A 8 -39.66 -12.84 -4.81
C ILE A 8 -38.92 -12.21 -3.62
N SER A 9 -39.46 -12.35 -2.40
CA SER A 9 -38.79 -11.86 -1.19
C SER A 9 -37.49 -12.60 -0.88
N LEU A 10 -37.43 -13.90 -1.18
CA LEU A 10 -36.25 -14.74 -0.99
C LEU A 10 -35.14 -14.37 -1.97
N VAL A 11 -35.47 -14.27 -3.26
CA VAL A 11 -34.52 -13.86 -4.31
C VAL A 11 -33.98 -12.45 -4.05
N ARG A 12 -34.81 -11.55 -3.51
CA ARG A 12 -34.37 -10.20 -3.13
C ARG A 12 -33.40 -10.21 -1.95
N LYS A 13 -33.62 -11.06 -0.95
CA LYS A 13 -32.70 -11.24 0.19
C LYS A 13 -31.37 -11.84 -0.25
N GLU A 14 -31.42 -12.84 -1.13
CA GLU A 14 -30.22 -13.49 -1.67
C GLU A 14 -29.36 -12.50 -2.47
N LYS A 15 -29.99 -11.67 -3.30
CA LYS A 15 -29.29 -10.61 -4.06
C LYS A 15 -28.67 -9.53 -3.16
N LEU A 16 -29.33 -9.17 -2.06
CA LEU A 16 -28.79 -8.24 -1.07
C LEU A 16 -27.56 -8.81 -0.36
N TYR A 17 -27.61 -10.10 0.01
CA TYR A 17 -26.51 -10.80 0.66
C TYR A 17 -25.27 -10.90 -0.25
N ILE A 18 -25.47 -11.23 -1.53
CA ILE A 18 -24.37 -11.28 -2.52
C ILE A 18 -23.72 -9.90 -2.67
N HIS A 19 -24.51 -8.83 -2.81
CA HIS A 19 -23.98 -7.47 -2.92
C HIS A 19 -23.23 -7.04 -1.64
N GLU A 20 -23.64 -7.51 -0.46
CA GLU A 20 -22.93 -7.24 0.80
C GLU A 20 -21.60 -8.00 0.89
N ILE A 21 -21.56 -9.26 0.44
CA ILE A 21 -20.31 -10.03 0.32
C ILE A 21 -19.36 -9.37 -0.68
N GLU A 22 -19.84 -8.98 -1.86
CA GLU A 22 -19.00 -8.29 -2.85
C GLU A 22 -18.44 -6.99 -2.28
N ARG A 23 -19.26 -6.22 -1.55
CA ARG A 23 -18.81 -4.96 -0.92
C ARG A 23 -17.73 -5.19 0.13
N THR A 24 -17.87 -6.22 0.97
CA THR A 24 -16.88 -6.56 2.00
C THR A 24 -15.58 -7.09 1.39
N MET A 25 -15.65 -7.89 0.33
CA MET A 25 -14.49 -8.35 -0.41
C MET A 25 -13.73 -7.17 -1.05
N ILE A 26 -14.43 -6.25 -1.72
CA ILE A 26 -13.80 -5.08 -2.33
C ILE A 26 -13.12 -4.20 -1.28
N MET A 27 -13.78 -3.95 -0.13
CA MET A 27 -13.17 -3.22 0.99
C MET A 27 -11.87 -3.91 1.45
N SER A 28 -11.92 -5.24 1.64
CA SER A 28 -10.75 -6.02 2.06
C SER A 28 -9.59 -5.97 1.05
N ILE A 29 -9.88 -6.02 -0.25
CA ILE A 29 -8.84 -5.95 -1.30
C ILE A 29 -8.21 -4.55 -1.33
N ALA A 30 -9.01 -3.50 -1.23
CA ALA A 30 -8.52 -2.12 -1.20
C ALA A 30 -7.65 -1.84 0.03
N ASP A 31 -8.00 -2.42 1.19
CA ASP A 31 -7.20 -2.26 2.40
C ASP A 31 -5.87 -3.00 2.30
N LYS A 32 -5.86 -4.20 1.72
CA LYS A 32 -4.62 -4.94 1.42
C LYS A 32 -3.74 -4.18 0.44
N SER A 33 -4.29 -3.64 -0.64
CA SER A 33 -3.51 -2.87 -1.61
C SER A 33 -2.92 -1.61 -0.99
N ARG A 34 -3.69 -0.90 -0.15
CA ARG A 34 -3.18 0.25 0.61
C ARG A 34 -2.05 -0.14 1.56
N ALA A 35 -2.20 -1.24 2.31
CA ALA A 35 -1.17 -1.74 3.22
C ALA A 35 0.13 -2.08 2.48
N LEU A 36 0.05 -2.71 1.30
CA LEU A 36 1.22 -3.01 0.46
C LEU A 36 1.91 -1.73 -0.01
N MET A 37 1.16 -0.74 -0.49
CA MET A 37 1.73 0.54 -0.96
C MET A 37 2.41 1.32 0.16
N VAL A 38 1.82 1.37 1.36
CA VAL A 38 2.42 2.03 2.53
C VAL A 38 3.68 1.29 2.97
N ARG A 39 3.67 -0.04 2.98
CA ARG A 39 4.84 -0.85 3.32
C ARG A 39 5.99 -0.60 2.35
N GLU A 40 5.73 -0.63 1.04
CA GLU A 40 6.72 -0.35 0.00
C GLU A 40 7.35 1.04 0.19
N HIS A 41 6.50 2.05 0.41
CA HIS A 41 6.94 3.42 0.67
C HIS A 41 7.89 3.49 1.87
N GLN A 42 7.51 2.85 2.98
CA GLN A 42 8.33 2.85 4.20
C GLN A 42 9.66 2.11 3.99
N GLN A 43 9.66 1.00 3.24
CA GLN A 43 10.88 0.25 2.95
C GLN A 43 11.88 1.07 2.14
N VAL A 44 11.41 1.76 1.09
CA VAL A 44 12.25 2.65 0.28
C VAL A 44 12.83 3.77 1.14
N LYS A 45 11.99 4.42 1.97
CA LYS A 45 12.43 5.47 2.88
C LYS A 45 13.52 4.97 3.84
N ASN A 46 13.28 3.85 4.51
CA ASN A 46 14.21 3.29 5.49
C ASN A 46 15.57 2.96 4.85
N ARG A 47 15.58 2.41 3.64
CA ARG A 47 16.81 2.08 2.91
C ARG A 47 17.59 3.33 2.51
N GLN A 48 16.91 4.33 1.95
CA GLN A 48 17.55 5.61 1.62
C GLN A 48 18.14 6.25 2.87
N GLN A 49 17.38 6.31 3.96
CA GLN A 49 17.83 6.93 5.20
C GLN A 49 19.03 6.18 5.79
N SER A 50 19.03 4.84 5.79
CA SER A 50 20.18 4.06 6.25
C SER A 50 21.46 4.34 5.46
N ILE A 51 21.36 4.52 4.14
CA ILE A 51 22.51 4.83 3.28
C ILE A 51 22.99 6.26 3.52
N LEU A 52 22.07 7.21 3.64
CA LEU A 52 22.41 8.61 3.95
C LEU A 52 23.07 8.75 5.33
N MET A 53 22.56 8.06 6.35
CA MET A 53 23.17 8.02 7.69
C MET A 53 24.63 7.55 7.62
N ARG A 54 24.88 6.45 6.89
CA ARG A 54 26.23 5.92 6.72
C ARG A 54 27.14 6.91 5.99
N ALA A 55 26.69 7.46 4.86
CA ALA A 55 27.47 8.40 4.07
C ALA A 55 27.75 9.70 4.84
N ALA A 56 26.79 10.20 5.62
CA ALA A 56 26.98 11.38 6.47
C ALA A 56 28.07 11.13 7.53
N GLN A 57 28.04 9.96 8.18
CA GLN A 57 29.05 9.57 9.15
C GLN A 57 30.44 9.44 8.52
N GLU A 58 30.55 8.84 7.33
CA GLU A 58 31.82 8.69 6.60
C GLU A 58 32.43 10.04 6.20
N LEU A 59 31.60 11.01 5.83
CA LEU A 59 32.03 12.35 5.41
C LEU A 59 32.17 13.35 6.57
N GLY A 60 31.90 12.92 7.81
CA GLY A 60 31.89 13.80 8.98
C GLY A 60 30.81 14.89 8.91
N LEU A 61 29.74 14.63 8.16
CA LEU A 61 28.62 15.55 8.02
C LEU A 61 27.70 15.50 9.25
N PRO A 62 27.04 16.62 9.57
CA PRO A 62 26.06 16.69 10.64
C PRO A 62 24.91 15.69 10.43
N GLU A 63 24.37 15.15 11.53
CA GLU A 63 23.29 14.14 11.50
C GLU A 63 21.99 14.67 10.87
N GLU A 64 21.83 15.99 10.78
CA GLU A 64 20.73 16.63 10.08
C GLU A 64 20.75 16.34 8.57
N ALA A 65 21.93 16.09 7.99
CA ALA A 65 22.08 15.78 6.56
C ALA A 65 21.45 14.43 6.19
N SER A 66 21.47 13.46 7.09
CA SER A 66 20.89 12.14 6.87
C SER A 66 19.38 12.08 7.10
N HIS A 67 18.82 13.08 7.78
CA HIS A 67 17.38 13.26 7.97
C HIS A 67 16.72 13.98 6.80
N TYR A 68 17.50 14.45 5.82
CA TYR A 68 16.98 15.13 4.64
C TYR A 68 16.19 14.16 3.75
N TRP A 69 14.86 14.25 3.87
CA TRP A 69 13.90 13.50 3.05
C TRP A 69 12.86 14.46 2.48
N ASN A 70 12.93 14.73 1.17
CA ASN A 70 12.09 15.74 0.52
C ASN A 70 11.28 15.14 -0.66
N PRO A 71 10.17 14.44 -0.37
CA PRO A 71 9.34 13.81 -1.39
C PRO A 71 8.43 14.85 -2.05
N ILE A 72 8.38 14.88 -3.38
CA ILE A 72 7.48 15.77 -4.12
C ILE A 72 6.03 15.31 -3.86
N GLN A 73 5.22 16.16 -3.24
CA GLN A 73 3.81 15.87 -2.92
C GLN A 73 3.60 14.59 -2.08
N GLY A 74 4.60 14.20 -1.27
CA GLY A 74 4.57 12.96 -0.49
C GLY A 74 4.73 11.69 -1.32
N LYS A 75 4.98 11.79 -2.63
CA LYS A 75 5.26 10.66 -3.51
C LYS A 75 6.76 10.38 -3.52
N VAL A 76 7.10 9.10 -3.56
CA VAL A 76 8.49 8.67 -3.79
C VAL A 76 8.81 8.94 -5.26
N ASP A 77 9.94 9.58 -5.52
CA ASP A 77 10.41 9.82 -6.87
C ASP A 77 10.70 8.48 -7.59
N ALA A 78 10.50 8.44 -8.91
CA ALA A 78 10.67 7.22 -9.70
C ALA A 78 12.11 6.70 -9.63
N ASN A 79 13.10 7.61 -9.65
CA ASN A 79 14.51 7.24 -9.52
C ASN A 79 14.82 6.69 -8.12
N THR A 80 14.30 7.34 -7.07
CA THR A 80 14.40 6.84 -5.69
C THR A 80 13.81 5.43 -5.57
N ARG A 81 12.64 5.17 -6.17
CA ARG A 81 12.03 3.83 -6.15
C ARG A 81 12.88 2.80 -6.89
N MET A 82 13.49 3.17 -8.00
CA MET A 82 14.35 2.28 -8.77
C MET A 82 15.63 1.90 -8.00
N ILE A 83 16.25 2.86 -7.32
CA ILE A 83 17.53 2.66 -6.63
C ILE A 83 17.35 1.93 -5.29
N TYR A 84 16.33 2.30 -4.51
CA TYR A 84 16.14 1.79 -3.15
C TYR A 84 15.01 0.76 -3.04
N GLY A 85 14.24 0.55 -4.11
CA GLY A 85 13.15 -0.43 -4.16
C GLY A 85 13.62 -1.88 -4.04
N PRO A 86 12.68 -2.84 -3.90
CA PRO A 86 13.00 -4.26 -3.93
C PRO A 86 13.67 -4.62 -5.26
N SER A 87 14.74 -5.42 -5.20
CA SER A 87 15.38 -5.94 -6.42
C SER A 87 14.41 -6.86 -7.17
N HIS A 88 14.35 -6.74 -8.49
CA HIS A 88 13.54 -7.63 -9.34
C HIS A 88 13.89 -9.13 -9.17
N ALA A 89 15.10 -9.44 -8.69
CA ALA A 89 15.53 -10.80 -8.37
C ALA A 89 14.82 -11.43 -7.15
N SER A 90 14.14 -10.65 -6.31
CA SER A 90 13.42 -11.16 -5.13
C SER A 90 12.01 -11.69 -5.45
N MET A 91 11.58 -11.65 -6.72
CA MET A 91 10.22 -12.04 -7.15
C MET A 91 10.13 -13.47 -7.74
N SER A 92 11.24 -14.23 -7.74
CA SER A 92 11.33 -15.60 -8.25
C SER A 92 10.94 -16.65 -7.21
#